data_AF-A0A2V0MX59-F1
#
_entry.id   AF-A0A2V0MX59-F1
#
_cell.length_a   1.000
_cell.length_b   1.000
_cell.length_c   1.000
_cell.angle_alpha   90.00
_cell.angle_beta   90.00
_cell.angle_gamma   90.00
#
_symmetry.space_group_name_H-M   'P 1'
#
loop_
_entity.id
_entity.type
_entity.pdbx_description
1 polymer ?
#
loop_
_entity_poly.entity_id
_entity_poly.type
_entity_poly.pdbx_seq_one_letter_code
_entity_poly.pdbx_strand_id
1 'polypeptide(L)'
;MTNDTIHFDVPLPAGAVKVWDWELPHRTGWAEPSRGFSGSCRVIEGERDTIQINVDGIQWSSGQCEREIRVYIHTDAEPLTPARARQLARALIAVADECDELATYDRVSTEH
;
A
#
# COMPACT_ATOMS: atom_id res chain seq x y z
N MET A 1 -24.94 -16.88 10.55
CA MET A 1 -24.06 -16.82 9.37
C MET A 1 -22.66 -17.06 9.89
N THR A 2 -22.07 -18.21 9.61
CA THR A 2 -20.69 -18.52 10.01
C THR A 2 -19.76 -17.61 9.20
N ASN A 3 -18.95 -16.83 9.92
CA ASN A 3 -17.94 -15.97 9.33
C ASN A 3 -16.75 -16.87 8.97
N ASP A 4 -16.85 -17.58 7.85
CA ASP A 4 -15.77 -18.43 7.37
C ASP A 4 -14.62 -17.52 6.91
N THR A 5 -13.69 -17.24 7.83
CA THR A 5 -12.45 -16.56 7.50
C THR A 5 -11.62 -17.48 6.62
N ILE A 6 -11.42 -17.09 5.37
CA ILE A 6 -10.64 -17.86 4.40
C ILE A 6 -9.17 -17.53 4.62
N HIS A 7 -8.35 -18.57 4.65
CA HIS A 7 -6.92 -18.46 4.87
C HIS A 7 -6.17 -19.08 3.70
N PHE A 8 -5.35 -18.27 3.03
CA PHE A 8 -4.35 -18.73 2.08
C PHE A 8 -2.99 -18.72 2.77
N ASP A 9 -2.24 -19.81 2.64
CA ASP A 9 -0.90 -19.92 3.24
C ASP A 9 0.14 -19.20 2.36
N VAL A 10 0.03 -17.88 2.31
CA VAL A 10 0.97 -17.01 1.60
C VAL A 10 1.68 -16.10 2.60
N PRO A 11 3.02 -15.93 2.49
CA PRO A 11 3.77 -15.05 3.36
C PRO A 11 3.21 -13.62 3.37
N LEU A 12 3.39 -12.90 4.48
CA LEU A 12 3.03 -11.48 4.53
C LEU A 12 3.90 -10.69 3.53
N PRO A 13 3.35 -9.67 2.85
CA PRO A 13 4.13 -8.80 1.96
C PRO A 13 5.29 -8.13 2.71
N ALA A 14 6.43 -7.97 2.04
CA ALA A 14 7.59 -7.36 2.66
C ALA A 14 7.30 -5.93 3.11
N GLY A 15 7.70 -5.58 4.33
CA GLY A 15 7.48 -4.24 4.89
C GLY A 15 6.02 -3.91 5.23
N ALA A 16 5.08 -4.86 5.12
CA ALA A 16 3.71 -4.64 5.55
C ALA A 16 3.65 -4.46 7.08
N VAL A 17 3.05 -3.35 7.52
CA VAL A 17 2.78 -3.06 8.94
C VAL A 17 1.36 -3.44 9.32
N LYS A 18 0.47 -3.51 8.33
CA LYS A 18 -0.92 -3.94 8.49
C LYS A 18 -1.36 -4.73 7.27
N VAL A 19 -2.10 -5.80 7.53
CA VAL A 19 -2.69 -6.65 6.51
C VAL A 19 -4.15 -6.88 6.88
N TRP A 20 -5.05 -6.75 5.91
CA TRP A 20 -6.47 -6.97 6.10
C TRP A 20 -6.87 -8.43 5.80
N ASP A 21 -8.10 -8.78 6.13
CA ASP A 21 -8.66 -10.11 5.85
C ASP A 21 -8.76 -10.36 4.34
N TRP A 22 -8.76 -11.64 3.96
CA TRP A 22 -9.00 -12.06 2.58
C TRP A 22 -10.43 -11.75 2.15
N GLU A 23 -10.55 -11.14 0.98
CA GLU A 23 -11.81 -10.90 0.29
C GLU A 23 -11.94 -11.86 -0.90
N LEU A 24 -13.12 -12.48 -1.01
CA LEU A 24 -13.46 -13.37 -2.11
C LEU A 24 -13.78 -12.59 -3.40
N PRO A 25 -13.58 -13.22 -4.58
CA PRO A 25 -13.93 -12.67 -5.90
C PRO A 25 -15.29 -11.96 -5.99
N HIS A 26 -16.34 -12.52 -5.37
CA HIS A 26 -17.68 -11.95 -5.44
C HIS A 26 -17.86 -10.64 -4.64
N ARG A 27 -16.94 -10.32 -3.73
CA ARG A 27 -16.94 -9.07 -2.94
C ARG A 27 -16.14 -7.96 -3.62
N THR A 28 -15.05 -8.32 -4.30
CA THR A 28 -14.14 -7.37 -4.96
C THR A 28 -14.45 -7.17 -6.44
N GLY A 29 -15.11 -8.14 -7.08
CA GLY A 29 -15.27 -8.21 -8.53
C GLY A 29 -14.03 -8.71 -9.27
N TRP A 30 -13.01 -9.20 -8.56
CA TRP A 30 -11.76 -9.72 -9.15
C TRP A 30 -11.86 -11.22 -9.46
N ALA A 31 -10.93 -11.74 -10.26
CA ALA A 31 -10.92 -13.15 -10.65
C ALA A 31 -10.44 -14.09 -9.53
N GLU A 32 -9.61 -13.59 -8.62
CA GLU A 32 -9.03 -14.35 -7.52
C GLU A 32 -9.20 -13.63 -6.16
N PRO A 33 -9.19 -14.39 -5.05
CA PRO A 33 -9.16 -13.81 -3.71
C PRO A 33 -7.96 -12.89 -3.49
N SER A 34 -8.16 -11.89 -2.66
CA SER A 34 -7.18 -10.82 -2.45
C SER A 34 -7.27 -10.26 -1.03
N ARG A 35 -6.24 -9.57 -0.57
CA ARG A 35 -6.30 -8.76 0.63
C ARG A 35 -5.51 -7.47 0.45
N GLY A 36 -5.96 -6.41 1.10
CA GLY A 36 -5.17 -5.18 1.19
C GLY A 36 -4.00 -5.34 2.16
N PHE A 37 -2.99 -4.50 2.00
CA PHE A 37 -1.98 -4.23 3.03
C PHE A 37 -1.51 -2.78 3.01
N SER A 38 -0.98 -2.33 4.14
CA SER A 38 -0.28 -1.05 4.30
C SER A 38 1.11 -1.30 4.84
N GLY A 39 2.08 -0.56 4.31
CA GLY A 39 3.47 -0.53 4.72
C GLY A 39 3.82 0.80 5.39
N SER A 40 4.95 1.37 5.02
CA SER A 40 5.44 2.62 5.62
C SER A 40 4.56 3.82 5.26
N CYS A 41 4.64 4.84 6.14
CA CYS A 41 3.95 6.10 5.99
C CYS A 41 4.95 7.24 6.20
N ARG A 42 4.93 8.22 5.30
CA ARG A 42 5.72 9.45 5.41
C ARG A 42 4.79 10.65 5.49
N VAL A 43 5.10 11.54 6.42
CA VAL A 43 4.30 12.74 6.68
C VAL A 43 5.15 13.97 6.41
N ILE A 44 4.64 14.87 5.56
CA ILE A 44 5.18 16.21 5.34
C ILE A 44 4.24 17.19 6.03
N GLU A 45 4.66 17.64 7.20
CA GLU A 45 3.93 18.66 7.95
C GLU A 45 4.10 20.04 7.30
N GLY A 46 3.00 20.77 7.19
CA GLY A 46 2.93 22.20 6.97
C GLY A 46 2.29 22.88 8.17
N GLU A 47 2.26 24.22 8.16
CA GLU A 47 1.67 24.97 9.26
C GLU A 47 0.14 24.79 9.37
N ARG A 48 -0.53 24.46 8.26
CA ARG A 48 -2.00 24.36 8.15
C ARG A 48 -2.47 23.16 7.35
N ASP A 49 -1.55 22.33 6.88
CA ASP A 49 -1.85 21.19 6.04
C ASP A 49 -0.82 20.08 6.25
N THR A 50 -1.26 18.85 6.01
CA THR A 50 -0.41 17.67 6.15
C THR A 50 -0.54 16.84 4.88
N ILE A 51 0.61 16.43 4.33
CA ILE A 51 0.66 15.50 3.21
C ILE A 51 1.14 14.17 3.75
N GLN A 52 0.29 13.14 3.65
CA GLN A 52 0.63 11.78 4.00
C GLN A 52 0.85 10.95 2.74
N ILE A 53 1.95 10.22 2.70
CA ILE A 53 2.31 9.32 1.61
C ILE A 53 2.42 7.92 2.20
N ASN A 54 1.56 7.01 1.77
CA ASN A 54 1.54 5.63 2.24
C ASN A 54 2.00 4.69 1.13
N VAL A 55 2.75 3.67 1.52
CA VAL A 55 2.89 2.44 0.75
C VAL A 55 1.70 1.57 1.08
N ASP A 56 0.82 1.34 0.12
CA ASP A 56 -0.28 0.41 0.23
C ASP A 56 -0.15 -0.66 -0.85
N GLY A 57 -1.04 -1.64 -0.84
CA GLY A 57 -1.07 -2.61 -1.92
C GLY A 57 -2.13 -3.69 -1.75
N ILE A 58 -2.13 -4.58 -2.73
CA ILE A 58 -2.99 -5.76 -2.80
C ILE A 58 -2.08 -6.98 -2.84
N GLN A 59 -2.38 -7.98 -2.02
CA GLN A 59 -1.82 -9.31 -2.16
C GLN A 59 -2.89 -10.26 -2.66
N TRP A 60 -2.56 -11.01 -3.69
CA TRP A 60 -3.40 -12.01 -4.31
C TRP A 60 -3.20 -13.39 -3.67
N SER A 61 -4.19 -14.27 -3.76
CA SER A 61 -4.09 -15.63 -3.20
C SER A 61 -2.96 -16.48 -3.81
N SER A 62 -2.48 -16.10 -4.99
CA SER A 62 -1.28 -16.67 -5.65
C SER A 62 0.04 -16.25 -4.98
N GLY A 63 0.00 -15.30 -4.04
CA GLY A 63 1.16 -14.68 -3.40
C GLY A 63 1.73 -13.49 -4.16
N GLN A 64 1.25 -13.20 -5.38
CA GLN A 64 1.62 -11.97 -6.09
C GLN A 64 1.18 -10.73 -5.28
N CYS A 65 2.05 -9.72 -5.23
CA CYS A 65 1.75 -8.43 -4.61
C CYS A 65 1.78 -7.31 -5.66
N GLU A 66 0.82 -6.40 -5.57
CA GLU A 66 0.79 -5.14 -6.29
C GLU A 66 0.92 -4.01 -5.26
N ARG A 67 1.85 -3.08 -5.51
CA ARG A 67 2.13 -1.95 -4.61
C ARG A 67 1.59 -0.66 -5.20
N GLU A 68 0.99 0.15 -4.35
CA GLU A 68 0.42 1.45 -4.67
C GLU A 68 1.03 2.52 -3.75
N ILE A 69 1.25 3.72 -4.30
CA ILE A 69 1.60 4.90 -3.51
C ILE A 69 0.34 5.75 -3.36
N ARG A 70 -0.18 5.85 -2.13
CA ARG A 70 -1.35 6.69 -1.85
C ARG A 70 -0.91 8.00 -1.22
N VAL A 71 -1.34 9.10 -1.84
CA VAL A 71 -1.05 10.45 -1.37
C VAL A 71 -2.34 11.09 -0.88
N TYR A 72 -2.37 11.42 0.41
CA TYR A 72 -3.45 12.14 1.05
C TYR A 72 -2.98 13.56 1.36
N ILE A 73 -3.65 14.55 0.77
CA ILE A 73 -3.37 15.96 1.01
C ILE A 73 -4.52 16.51 1.86
N HIS A 74 -4.26 16.68 3.16
CA HIS A 74 -5.20 17.30 4.08
C HIS A 74 -4.89 18.79 4.12
N THR A 75 -5.53 19.57 3.23
CA THR A 75 -5.29 21.01 3.08
C THR A 75 -6.56 21.83 3.26
N ASP A 76 -6.42 22.98 3.91
CA ASP A 76 -7.43 24.04 3.98
C ASP A 76 -7.40 24.95 2.73
N ALA A 77 -7.11 24.37 1.55
CA ALA A 77 -6.95 25.03 0.26
C ALA A 77 -5.68 25.91 0.10
N GLU A 78 -4.62 25.63 0.86
CA GLU A 78 -3.36 26.34 0.70
C GLU A 78 -2.60 25.86 -0.55
N PRO A 79 -2.14 26.78 -1.44
CA PRO A 79 -1.37 26.40 -2.62
C PRO A 79 -0.04 25.73 -2.26
N LEU A 80 0.34 24.71 -3.03
CA LEU A 80 1.64 24.07 -2.87
C LEU A 80 2.76 25.02 -3.33
N THR A 81 3.57 25.51 -2.39
CA THR A 81 4.73 26.35 -2.73
C THR A 81 5.78 25.56 -3.51
N PRO A 82 6.65 26.21 -4.32
CA PRO A 82 7.72 25.50 -5.03
C PRO A 82 8.68 24.73 -4.10
N ALA A 83 8.92 25.22 -2.88
CA ALA A 83 9.76 24.52 -1.91
C ALA A 83 9.11 23.21 -1.44
N ARG A 84 7.81 23.26 -1.10
CA ARG A 84 7.04 22.09 -0.68
C ARG A 84 6.80 21.12 -1.82
N ALA A 85 6.58 21.61 -3.04
CA ALA A 85 6.50 20.77 -4.22
C ALA A 85 7.78 19.94 -4.42
N ARG A 86 8.96 20.54 -4.23
CA ARG A 86 10.23 19.80 -4.29
C ARG A 86 10.39 18.80 -3.14
N GLN A 87 9.89 19.12 -1.94
CA GLN A 87 9.91 18.19 -0.81
C GLN A 87 9.00 16.99 -1.07
N LEU A 88 7.78 17.22 -1.55
CA LEU A 88 6.85 16.17 -1.96
C LEU A 88 7.46 15.30 -3.05
N ALA A 89 8.05 15.90 -4.09
CA ALA A 89 8.70 15.16 -5.17
C ALA A 89 9.81 14.23 -4.66
N ARG A 90 10.68 14.71 -3.75
CA ARG A 90 11.72 13.86 -3.14
C ARG A 90 11.12 12.73 -2.30
N ALA A 91 10.07 13.02 -1.54
CA ALA A 91 9.42 12.01 -0.72
C ALA A 91 8.78 10.91 -1.59
N LEU A 92 8.13 11.28 -2.69
CA LEU A 92 7.53 10.35 -3.64
C LEU A 92 8.58 9.46 -4.32
N ILE A 93 9.68 10.04 -4.80
CA ILE A 93 10.79 9.26 -5.39
C ILE A 93 11.29 8.24 -4.38
N ALA A 94 11.59 8.68 -3.16
CA ALA A 94 12.13 7.77 -2.16
C ALA A 94 11.11 6.74 -1.63
N VAL A 95 9.80 6.94 -1.83
CA VAL A 95 8.77 5.90 -1.57
C VAL A 95 8.66 4.94 -2.75
N ALA A 96 8.80 5.42 -3.98
CA ALA A 96 8.87 4.57 -5.16
C ALA A 96 10.08 3.63 -5.09
N ASP A 97 11.26 4.16 -4.76
CA ASP A 97 12.47 3.36 -4.56
C ASP A 97 12.28 2.28 -3.47
N GLU A 98 11.58 2.63 -2.38
CA GLU A 98 11.23 1.68 -1.32
C GLU A 98 10.27 0.60 -1.80
N CYS A 99 9.25 0.94 -2.60
CA CYS A 99 8.35 -0.03 -3.21
C CYS A 99 9.11 -0.99 -4.14
N ASP A 100 10.01 -0.47 -4.96
CA ASP A 100 10.83 -1.28 -5.89
C ASP A 100 11.74 -2.23 -5.12
N GLU A 101 12.39 -1.77 -4.05
CA GLU A 101 13.20 -2.61 -3.17
C GLU A 101 12.35 -3.70 -2.51
N LEU A 102 11.22 -3.34 -1.89
CA LEU A 102 10.35 -4.30 -1.19
C LEU A 102 9.76 -5.34 -2.15
N ALA A 103 9.45 -4.96 -3.39
CA ALA A 103 8.96 -5.89 -4.41
C ALA A 103 9.97 -7.01 -4.71
N THR A 104 11.28 -6.80 -4.51
CA THR A 104 12.30 -7.85 -4.66
C THR A 104 12.24 -8.92 -3.55
N TYR A 105 11.60 -8.61 -2.44
CA TYR A 105 11.44 -9.51 -1.28
C TYR A 105 10.04 -10.11 -1.20
N ASP A 106 9.08 -9.64 -2.01
CA ASP A 106 7.75 -10.22 -2.07
C ASP A 106 7.85 -11.63 -2.66
N ARG A 107 7.51 -12.63 -1.84
CA ARG A 107 7.57 -14.03 -2.24
C ARG A 107 6.31 -14.40 -2.99
N VAL A 108 6.47 -14.80 -4.25
CA VAL A 108 5.43 -15.53 -4.98
C VAL A 108 5.33 -16.92 -4.36
N SER A 109 4.12 -17.37 -4.08
CA SER A 109 3.93 -18.75 -3.60
C SER A 109 4.07 -19.68 -4.80
N THR A 110 5.26 -20.26 -4.96
CA THR A 110 5.48 -21.38 -5.88
C THR A 110 5.00 -22.65 -5.20
N GLU A 111 3.70 -22.94 -5.26
CA GLU A 111 3.21 -24.29 -5.02
C GLU A 111 2.35 -24.77 -6.20
N HIS A 112 2.68 -26.00 -6.62
CA HIS A 112 2.16 -26.76 -7.75
C HIS A 112 0.79 -27.38 -7.47
#